data_AF-A0A7C5SXJ3-F1
#
_entry.id   AF-A0A7C5SXJ3-F1
#
_cell.length_a   1.000
_cell.length_b   1.000
_cell.length_c   1.000
_cell.angle_alpha   90.00
_cell.angle_beta   90.00
_cell.angle_gamma   90.00
#
_symmetry.space_group_name_H-M   'P 1'
#
loop_
_entity.id
_entity.type
_entity.pdbx_description
1 polymer ?
#
loop_
_entity_poly.entity_id
_entity_poly.type
_entity_poly.pdbx_seq_one_letter_code
_entity_poly.pdbx_strand_id
1 'polypeptide(L)'
;MRVSYSFTVSGDPEKVFDLIVEYYMLNLKFPYKVRKVIPQPVENLIIPREMVFERGSRFSSFGGGSIESFKTTLKVTLTLEMGGQVIVSCDYDVRIFGTPLRSDELKILNEAKGLEKFLRENLS
;
A
#
# COMPACT_ATOMS: atom_id res chain seq x y z
N MET A 1 -9.85 12.62 -0.67
CA MET A 1 -8.55 13.01 -0.09
C MET A 1 -7.49 12.15 -0.74
N ARG A 2 -6.37 12.75 -1.17
CA ARG A 2 -5.27 12.02 -1.81
C ARG A 2 -4.00 12.17 -0.99
N VAL A 3 -3.31 11.06 -0.75
CA VAL A 3 -2.02 11.02 -0.07
C VAL A 3 -1.08 10.20 -0.94
N SER A 4 0.06 10.77 -1.29
CA SER A 4 1.09 10.07 -2.06
C SER A 4 2.38 10.06 -1.26
N TYR A 5 3.06 8.92 -1.24
CA TYR A 5 4.34 8.76 -0.57
C TYR A 5 5.23 7.82 -1.37
N SER A 6 6.47 8.23 -1.59
CA SER A 6 7.45 7.45 -2.35
C SER A 6 8.76 7.36 -1.61
N PHE A 7 9.40 6.21 -1.69
CA PHE A 7 10.71 5.95 -1.10
C PHE A 7 11.45 4.89 -1.91
N THR A 8 12.76 4.83 -1.72
CA THR A 8 13.63 3.86 -2.39
C THR A 8 14.17 2.85 -1.38
N VAL A 9 14.13 1.57 -1.76
CA VAL A 9 14.74 0.46 -1.02
C VAL A 9 15.68 -0.31 -1.94
N SER A 10 16.75 -0.86 -1.36
CA SER A 10 17.64 -1.79 -2.05
C SER A 10 17.23 -3.21 -1.70
N GLY A 11 17.10 -4.10 -2.69
CA GLY A 11 16.71 -5.48 -2.44
C GLY A 11 16.19 -6.19 -3.68
N ASP A 12 16.00 -7.49 -3.54
CA ASP A 12 15.35 -8.30 -4.57
C ASP A 12 13.90 -7.86 -4.79
N PRO A 13 13.49 -7.51 -6.03
CA PRO A 13 12.15 -7.02 -6.31
C PRO A 13 11.02 -7.98 -5.94
N GLU A 14 11.23 -9.30 -6.06
CA GLU A 14 10.23 -10.30 -5.67
C GLU A 14 10.02 -10.28 -4.16
N LYS A 15 11.10 -10.29 -3.38
CA LYS A 15 11.03 -10.15 -1.92
C LYS A 15 10.39 -8.82 -1.49
N VAL A 16 10.71 -7.71 -2.17
CA VAL A 16 10.08 -6.40 -1.91
C VAL A 16 8.56 -6.49 -2.11
N PHE A 17 8.12 -7.14 -3.20
CA PHE A 17 6.70 -7.35 -3.47
C PHE A 17 6.02 -8.18 -2.38
N ASP A 18 6.60 -9.33 -2.01
CA ASP A 18 6.02 -10.21 -1.00
C ASP A 18 5.84 -9.50 0.34
N LEU A 19 6.84 -8.73 0.76
CA LEU A 19 6.80 -7.94 1.99
C LEU A 19 5.77 -6.80 1.93
N ILE A 20 5.55 -6.17 0.77
CA ILE A 20 4.48 -5.18 0.61
C ILE A 20 3.10 -5.83 0.79
N VAL A 21 2.90 -6.99 0.18
CA VAL A 21 1.65 -7.75 0.29
C VAL A 21 1.42 -8.16 1.75
N GLU A 22 2.44 -8.72 2.41
CA GLU A 22 2.41 -9.09 3.82
C GLU A 22 2.04 -7.89 4.70
N TYR A 23 2.70 -6.74 4.49
CA TYR A 23 2.46 -5.54 5.28
C TYR A 23 1.00 -5.09 5.20
N TYR A 24 0.46 -4.92 3.98
CA TYR A 24 -0.89 -4.38 3.81
C TYR A 24 -2.01 -5.38 4.09
N MET A 25 -1.77 -6.68 3.91
CA MET A 25 -2.79 -7.71 4.09
C MET A 25 -2.78 -8.35 5.48
N LEU A 26 -1.66 -8.34 6.20
CA LEU A 26 -1.50 -9.10 7.45
C LEU A 26 -1.06 -8.23 8.64
N ASN A 27 -0.16 -7.25 8.43
CA ASN A 27 0.46 -6.52 9.56
C ASN A 27 -0.33 -5.27 10.00
N LEU A 28 -1.29 -4.81 9.20
CA LEU A 28 -2.14 -3.69 9.59
C LEU A 28 -3.32 -4.14 10.46
N LYS A 29 -3.64 -3.32 11.48
CA LYS A 29 -4.84 -3.49 12.33
C LYS A 29 -6.12 -3.65 11.49
N PHE A 30 -6.19 -2.97 10.36
CA PHE A 30 -7.25 -3.10 9.38
C PHE A 30 -6.63 -3.40 8.01
N PRO A 31 -6.58 -4.67 7.61
CA PRO A 31 -5.88 -5.09 6.40
C PRO A 31 -6.64 -4.68 5.14
N TYR A 32 -5.88 -4.47 4.07
CA TYR A 32 -6.40 -4.26 2.73
C TYR A 32 -6.64 -5.60 2.02
N LYS A 33 -7.46 -5.56 0.98
CA LYS A 33 -7.65 -6.66 0.03
C LYS A 33 -7.01 -6.31 -1.29
N VAL A 34 -6.29 -7.25 -1.90
CA VAL A 34 -5.80 -7.09 -3.28
C VAL A 34 -7.00 -7.09 -4.23
N ARG A 35 -7.09 -6.06 -5.06
CA ARG A 35 -8.08 -5.92 -6.13
C ARG A 35 -7.50 -6.30 -7.48
N LYS A 36 -6.26 -5.87 -7.75
CA LYS A 36 -5.60 -6.05 -9.04
C LYS A 36 -4.09 -6.08 -8.86
N VAL A 37 -3.42 -6.93 -9.62
CA VAL A 37 -1.96 -6.91 -9.80
C VAL A 37 -1.69 -6.80 -11.29
N ILE A 38 -0.81 -5.88 -11.68
CA ILE A 38 -0.36 -5.71 -13.06
C ILE A 38 1.10 -6.11 -13.13
N PRO A 39 1.43 -7.22 -13.82
CA PRO A 39 2.80 -7.62 -14.00
C PRO A 39 3.52 -6.75 -15.04
N GLN A 40 4.84 -6.68 -14.94
CA GLN A 40 5.73 -6.18 -15.99
C GLN A 40 6.68 -7.32 -16.40
N PRO A 41 6.71 -7.71 -17.68
CA PRO A 41 7.68 -8.66 -18.17
C PRO A 41 9.05 -7.97 -18.24
N VAL A 42 10.04 -8.52 -17.53
CA VAL A 42 11.44 -8.09 -17.62
C VAL A 42 12.28 -9.33 -17.88
N GLU A 43 12.88 -9.45 -19.06
CA GLU A 43 13.93 -10.45 -19.37
C GLU A 43 13.69 -11.88 -18.81
N ASN A 44 12.45 -12.38 -18.90
CA ASN A 44 11.94 -13.69 -18.40
C ASN A 44 11.43 -13.78 -16.95
N LEU A 45 11.41 -12.69 -16.18
CA LEU A 45 10.77 -12.61 -14.85
C LEU A 45 9.46 -11.81 -14.93
N ILE A 46 8.40 -12.33 -14.30
CA ILE A 46 7.10 -11.66 -14.16
C ILE A 46 7.11 -10.93 -12.82
N ILE A 47 7.64 -9.72 -12.79
CA ILE A 47 7.70 -8.91 -11.58
C ILE A 47 6.45 -8.02 -11.53
N PRO A 48 5.71 -7.97 -10.41
CA PRO A 48 4.58 -7.06 -10.24
C PRO A 48 5.07 -5.60 -10.32
N ARG A 49 4.53 -4.84 -11.27
CA ARG A 49 4.80 -3.39 -11.39
C ARG A 49 3.82 -2.57 -10.59
N GLU A 50 2.57 -3.01 -10.54
CA GLU A 50 1.51 -2.27 -9.89
C GLU A 50 0.60 -3.21 -9.11
N MET A 51 0.25 -2.81 -7.90
CA MET A 51 -0.73 -3.46 -7.06
C MET A 51 -1.80 -2.46 -6.68
N VAL A 52 -3.06 -2.86 -6.81
CA VAL A 52 -4.21 -2.08 -6.34
C VAL A 52 -4.85 -2.81 -5.19
N PHE A 53 -4.88 -2.15 -4.05
CA PHE A 53 -5.46 -2.58 -2.80
C PHE A 53 -6.73 -1.78 -2.49
N GLU A 54 -7.71 -2.40 -1.84
CA GLU A 54 -8.91 -1.72 -1.35
C GLU A 54 -9.21 -2.07 0.10
N ARG A 55 -9.71 -1.08 0.85
CA ARG A 55 -10.16 -1.21 2.23
C ARG A 55 -11.40 -0.34 2.47
N GLY A 56 -12.30 -0.83 3.33
CA GLY A 56 -13.57 -0.17 3.64
C GLY A 56 -14.67 -0.46 2.59
N SER A 57 -15.93 -0.24 2.97
CA SER A 57 -17.12 -0.47 2.13
C SER A 57 -18.07 0.74 2.17
N ARG A 58 -19.00 0.82 1.22
CA ARG A 58 -20.14 1.75 1.27
C ARG A 58 -21.25 1.29 2.22
N PHE A 59 -21.29 -0.02 2.53
CA PHE A 59 -22.36 -0.69 3.29
C PHE A 59 -21.96 -1.00 4.73
N SER A 60 -21.01 -0.21 5.20
CA SER A 60 -20.28 -0.41 6.42
C SER A 60 -21.08 0.17 7.59
N SER A 61 -22.33 -0.29 7.73
CA SER A 61 -23.27 0.23 8.71
C SER A 61 -24.24 -0.86 9.15
N PHE A 62 -23.73 -2.03 9.58
CA PHE A 62 -24.57 -3.01 10.29
C PHE A 62 -23.84 -3.83 11.37
N GLY A 63 -22.60 -3.48 11.73
CA GLY A 63 -21.89 -4.20 12.77
C GLY A 63 -20.85 -3.35 13.47
N GLY A 64 -21.28 -2.39 14.29
CA GLY A 64 -20.66 -1.85 15.53
C GLY A 64 -19.14 -1.76 15.70
N GLY A 65 -18.35 -1.88 14.65
CA GLY A 65 -16.90 -1.88 14.66
C GLY A 65 -16.40 -0.60 14.02
N SER A 66 -15.35 -0.02 14.60
CA SER A 66 -14.64 1.20 14.21
C SER A 66 -14.03 1.21 12.79
N ILE A 67 -14.52 0.39 11.85
CA ILE A 67 -13.91 0.10 10.55
C ILE A 67 -14.41 1.03 9.43
N GLU A 68 -15.40 1.90 9.68
CA GLU A 68 -16.39 2.13 8.63
C GLU A 68 -16.67 3.60 8.23
N SER A 69 -15.70 4.52 8.33
CA SER A 69 -15.88 5.92 7.88
C SER A 69 -15.15 6.30 6.58
N PHE A 70 -14.27 5.45 6.06
CA PHE A 70 -13.46 5.76 4.87
C PHE A 70 -13.36 4.56 3.93
N LYS A 71 -13.62 4.78 2.64
CA LYS A 71 -13.25 3.84 1.57
C LYS A 71 -11.91 4.26 1.00
N THR A 72 -10.90 3.40 1.09
CA THR A 72 -9.54 3.67 0.59
C THR A 72 -9.19 2.74 -0.55
N THR A 73 -8.72 3.31 -1.65
CA THR A 73 -8.02 2.60 -2.72
C THR A 73 -6.55 2.98 -2.63
N LEU A 74 -5.68 2.00 -2.48
CA LEU A 74 -4.23 2.19 -2.47
C LEU A 74 -3.66 1.59 -3.74
N LYS A 75 -2.95 2.39 -4.52
CA LYS A 75 -2.14 1.93 -5.65
C LYS A 75 -0.68 1.95 -5.23
N VAL A 76 -0.04 0.80 -5.25
CA VAL A 76 1.41 0.68 -5.05
C VAL A 76 2.06 0.44 -6.40
N THR A 77 3.02 1.28 -6.77
CA THR A 77 3.80 1.16 -8.00
C THR A 77 5.25 0.86 -7.64
N LEU A 78 5.81 -0.17 -8.27
CA LEU A 78 7.21 -0.57 -8.18
C LEU A 78 7.92 -0.16 -9.46
N THR A 79 8.98 0.63 -9.33
CA THR A 79 9.86 1.01 -10.43
C THR A 79 11.26 0.50 -10.13
N LEU A 80 11.77 -0.36 -11.02
CA LEU A 80 13.10 -0.95 -10.90
C LEU A 80 14.13 0.03 -11.45
N GLU A 81 15.14 0.34 -10.64
CA GLU A 81 16.29 1.13 -11.06
C GLU A 81 17.54 0.26 -11.21
N MET A 82 18.49 0.72 -12.02
CA MET A 82 19.77 0.05 -12.18
C MET A 82 20.51 -0.01 -10.84
N GLY A 83 21.12 -1.16 -10.52
CA GLY A 83 21.84 -1.37 -9.26
C GLY A 83 21.03 -2.01 -8.14
N GLY A 84 19.90 -2.66 -8.44
CA GLY A 84 19.11 -3.41 -7.45
C GLY A 84 18.31 -2.54 -6.50
N GLN A 85 17.99 -1.32 -6.92
CA GLN A 85 17.12 -0.41 -6.20
C GLN A 85 15.68 -0.50 -6.74
N VAL A 86 14.72 -0.43 -5.83
CA VAL A 86 13.30 -0.43 -6.13
C VAL A 86 12.70 0.84 -5.54
N ILE A 87 12.13 1.68 -6.41
CA ILE A 87 11.31 2.81 -5.98
C ILE A 87 9.90 2.28 -5.74
N VAL A 88 9.42 2.45 -4.51
CA VAL A 88 8.06 2.13 -4.09
C VAL A 88 7.27 3.42 -4.00
N SER A 89 6.19 3.53 -4.77
CA SER A 89 5.25 4.66 -4.72
C SER A 89 3.89 4.19 -4.23
N CYS A 90 3.41 4.79 -3.15
CA CYS A 90 2.12 4.49 -2.53
C CYS A 90 1.16 5.68 -2.75
N ASP A 91 0.17 5.48 -3.61
CA ASP A 91 -0.86 6.46 -3.93
C ASP A 91 -2.21 6.05 -3.33
N TYR A 92 -2.65 6.80 -2.32
CA TYR A 92 -3.91 6.57 -1.62
C TYR A 92 -4.99 7.52 -2.16
N ASP A 93 -6.09 6.94 -2.65
CA ASP A 93 -7.35 7.63 -2.88
C ASP A 93 -8.35 7.27 -1.77
N VAL A 94 -8.55 8.21 -0.85
CA VAL A 94 -9.40 8.06 0.32
C VAL A 94 -10.71 8.82 0.10
N ARG A 95 -11.81 8.08 0.08
CA ARG A 95 -13.17 8.63 0.07
C ARG A 95 -13.71 8.62 1.48
N ILE A 96 -14.01 9.82 1.98
CA ILE A 96 -14.51 10.04 3.32
C ILE A 96 -16.00 10.28 3.25
N PHE A 97 -16.76 9.64 4.13
CA PHE A 97 -18.18 9.92 4.34
C PHE A 97 -18.29 10.94 5.47
N GLY A 98 -18.31 12.24 5.13
CA GLY A 98 -18.30 13.35 6.09
C GLY A 98 -17.11 14.30 5.89
N THR A 99 -16.80 15.10 6.89
CA THR A 99 -15.68 16.05 6.84
C THR A 99 -14.35 15.33 7.09
N PRO A 100 -13.34 15.45 6.19
CA PRO A 100 -11.99 14.96 6.45
C PRO A 100 -11.42 15.56 7.72
N LEU A 101 -10.86 14.74 8.61
CA LEU A 101 -10.05 15.24 9.71
C LEU A 101 -8.57 15.08 9.37
N ARG A 102 -7.76 16.04 9.80
CA ARG A 102 -6.29 15.99 9.66
C ARG A 102 -5.67 14.76 10.34
N SER A 103 -6.33 14.23 11.37
CA SER A 103 -5.94 12.98 12.02
C SER A 103 -6.07 11.76 11.11
N ASP A 104 -6.97 11.77 10.13
CA ASP A 104 -7.14 10.67 9.17
C ASP A 104 -6.08 10.70 8.07
N GLU A 105 -5.68 11.89 7.63
CA GLU A 105 -4.50 12.07 6.75
C GLU A 105 -3.23 11.51 7.39
N LEU A 106 -2.99 11.84 8.66
CA LEU A 106 -1.82 11.38 9.40
C LEU A 106 -1.80 9.86 9.58
N LYS A 107 -2.95 9.23 9.82
CA LYS A 107 -3.05 7.76 9.89
C LYS A 107 -2.60 7.12 8.58
N ILE A 108 -3.10 7.59 7.44
CA ILE A 108 -2.75 7.05 6.12
C ILE A 108 -1.27 7.29 5.79
N LEU A 109 -0.75 8.49 6.08
CA LEU A 109 0.68 8.78 5.90
C LEU A 109 1.56 7.88 6.78
N ASN A 110 1.13 7.59 8.01
CA ASN A 110 1.86 6.71 8.92
C ASN A 110 1.83 5.25 8.45
N GLU A 111 0.78 4.78 7.76
CA GLU A 111 0.78 3.48 7.10
C GLU A 111 1.88 3.42 6.02
N ALA A 112 2.01 4.47 5.20
CA ALA A 112 3.02 4.51 4.14
C ALA A 112 4.46 4.57 4.69
N LYS A 113 4.69 5.36 5.75
CA LYS A 113 5.98 5.40 6.46
C LYS A 113 6.28 4.10 7.21
N GLY A 114 5.24 3.45 7.73
CA GLY A 114 5.33 2.15 8.37
C GLY A 114 5.79 1.06 7.40
N LEU A 115 5.31 1.10 6.15
CA LEU A 115 5.79 0.21 5.09
C LEU A 115 7.28 0.41 4.83
N GLU A 116 7.74 1.65 4.67
CA GLU A 116 9.17 1.93 4.44
C GLU A 116 10.02 1.32 5.55
N LYS A 117 9.65 1.57 6.81
CA LYS A 117 10.33 1.01 7.97
C LYS A 117 10.34 -0.52 7.93
N PHE A 118 9.19 -1.13 7.69
CA PHE A 118 9.04 -2.58 7.61
C PHE A 118 9.93 -3.20 6.52
N LEU A 119 9.97 -2.61 5.33
CA LEU A 119 10.82 -3.08 4.25
C LEU A 119 12.30 -2.95 4.59
N ARG A 120 12.74 -1.83 5.15
CA ARG A 120 14.13 -1.64 5.58
C ARG A 120 14.57 -2.68 6.62
N GLU A 121 13.68 -3.04 7.55
CA GLU A 121 13.96 -4.02 8.60
C GLU A 121 14.02 -5.47 8.07
N ASN A 122 13.27 -5.81 7.03
CA ASN A 122 13.14 -7.20 6.53
C ASN A 122 13.93 -7.50 5.24
N LEU A 123 14.48 -6.46 4.59
CA LEU A 123 15.37 -6.59 3.43
C LEU A 123 16.87 -6.55 3.80
N SER A 124 17.17 -6.27 5.07
CA SER A 124 18.55 -6.28 5.62
C SER A 124 19.17 -7.68 5.65
#